data_AF-A0AA37BNN7-F1
#
_entry.id   AF-A0AA37BNN7-F1
#
_cell.length_a   1.000
_cell.length_b   1.000
_cell.length_c   1.000
_cell.angle_alpha   90.00
_cell.angle_beta   90.00
_cell.angle_gamma   90.00
#
_symmetry.space_group_name_H-M   'P 1'
#
loop_
_entity.id
_entity.type
_entity.pdbx_description
1 polymer ?
#
loop_
_entity_poly.entity_id
_entity_poly.type
_entity_poly.pdbx_seq_one_letter_code
_entity_poly.pdbx_strand_id
1 'polypeptide(L)'
;MIDTQVAPESGDGLEAVYVARDGTERRMPWAWLPQVAGELHDPVRAFPSYKGQRNYSGWYWSATQGRRIGFESWVERDHLIALDFDPAVTAIVS
;
A
#
# COMPACT_ATOMS: atom_id res chain seq x y z
N MET A 1 -18.14 6.16 26.87
CA MET A 1 -16.67 6.30 26.80
C MET A 1 -16.41 6.93 25.44
N ILE A 2 -16.15 8.24 25.40
CA ILE A 2 -15.89 8.95 24.14
C ILE A 2 -14.38 8.85 23.94
N ASP A 3 -13.97 8.01 23.00
CA ASP A 3 -12.61 8.06 22.47
C ASP A 3 -12.49 9.33 21.64
N THR A 4 -12.04 10.41 22.28
CA THR A 4 -11.54 11.56 21.56
C THR A 4 -10.20 11.16 20.98
N GLN A 5 -10.20 10.65 19.75
CA GLN A 5 -8.97 10.59 18.96
C GLN A 5 -8.48 12.04 18.81
N VAL A 6 -7.40 12.36 19.51
CA VAL A 6 -6.65 13.59 19.28
C VAL A 6 -6.14 13.51 17.85
N ALA A 7 -6.64 14.38 16.99
CA ALA A 7 -6.14 14.51 15.63
C ALA A 7 -4.65 14.87 15.73
N PRO A 8 -3.72 14.07 15.16
CA PRO A 8 -2.34 14.52 15.04
C PRO A 8 -2.36 15.84 14.26
N GLU A 9 -1.62 16.83 14.75
CA GLU A 9 -1.47 18.12 14.08
C GLU A 9 -1.20 17.90 12.59
N SER A 10 -1.99 18.58 11.75
CA SER A 10 -2.05 18.46 10.30
C SER A 10 -0.66 18.29 9.71
N GLY A 11 -0.26 17.04 9.48
CA GLY A 11 1.09 16.70 9.06
C GLY A 11 1.39 17.34 7.71
N ASP A 12 2.22 18.38 7.74
CA ASP A 12 2.94 18.98 6.60
C ASP A 12 2.10 19.44 5.38
N GLY A 13 0.77 19.48 5.48
CA GLY A 13 -0.12 19.85 4.37
C GLY A 13 -0.15 18.86 3.20
N LEU A 14 0.40 17.65 3.38
CA LEU A 14 0.37 16.59 2.37
C LEU A 14 -0.95 15.82 2.47
N GLU A 15 -1.62 15.67 1.35
CA GLU A 15 -2.87 14.91 1.22
C GLU A 15 -2.59 13.57 0.53
N ALA A 16 -3.15 12.50 1.06
CA ALA A 16 -3.25 11.22 0.38
C ALA A 16 -4.57 11.15 -0.38
N VAL A 17 -4.51 10.64 -1.62
CA VAL A 17 -5.68 10.35 -2.46
C VAL A 17 -5.66 8.88 -2.82
N TYR A 18 -6.79 8.19 -2.62
CA TYR A 18 -6.92 6.79 -2.98
C TYR A 18 -8.33 6.48 -3.47
N VAL A 19 -8.47 5.38 -4.21
CA VAL A 19 -9.77 4.83 -4.62
C VAL A 19 -10.12 3.70 -3.66
N ALA A 20 -11.22 3.85 -2.92
CA ALA A 20 -11.71 2.79 -2.05
C ALA A 20 -12.29 1.62 -2.87
N ARG A 21 -12.52 0.47 -2.23
CA ARG A 21 -13.08 -0.72 -2.88
C ARG A 21 -14.43 -0.51 -3.58
N ASP A 22 -15.19 0.48 -3.13
CA ASP A 22 -16.47 0.88 -3.74
C ASP A 22 -16.30 1.75 -5.01
N GLY A 23 -15.05 2.06 -5.40
CA GLY A 23 -14.72 2.93 -6.53
C GLY A 23 -14.70 4.42 -6.20
N THR A 24 -14.97 4.80 -4.95
CA THR A 24 -15.02 6.20 -4.53
C THR A 24 -13.61 6.73 -4.26
N GLU A 25 -13.26 7.85 -4.89
CA GLU A 25 -12.06 8.60 -4.52
C GLU A 25 -12.23 9.21 -3.12
N ARG A 26 -11.25 8.99 -2.25
CA ARG A 26 -11.17 9.57 -0.92
C ARG A 26 -9.88 10.37 -0.78
N ARG A 27 -9.97 11.44 0.01
CA ARG A 27 -8.84 12.34 0.32
C ARG A 27 -8.74 12.51 1.83
N MET A 28 -7.52 12.54 2.34
CA MET A 28 -7.25 12.73 3.76
C MET A 28 -5.81 13.22 3.97
N PRO A 29 -5.50 13.79 5.15
CA PRO A 29 -4.12 14.07 5.52
C PRO A 29 -3.25 12.82 5.41
N TRP A 30 -2.05 12.94 4.85
CA TRP A 30 -1.09 11.84 4.66
C TRP A 30 -0.86 11.03 5.94
N ALA A 31 -0.79 11.71 7.09
CA ALA A 31 -0.62 11.10 8.40
C ALA A 31 -1.72 10.10 8.80
N TRP A 32 -2.88 10.15 8.12
CA TRP A 32 -4.04 9.30 8.38
C TRP A 32 -4.16 8.10 7.41
N LEU A 33 -3.32 8.05 6.36
CA LEU A 33 -3.34 6.96 5.39
C LEU A 33 -3.03 5.59 6.03
N PRO A 34 -2.08 5.45 6.97
CA PRO A 34 -1.79 4.14 7.59
C PRO A 34 -3.01 3.48 8.25
N GLN A 35 -3.94 4.27 8.79
CA GLN A 35 -5.16 3.81 9.47
C GLN A 35 -6.15 3.16 8.49
N VAL A 36 -6.09 3.52 7.21
CA VAL A 36 -6.95 2.97 6.14
C VAL A 36 -6.19 2.06 5.19
N ALA A 37 -4.94 1.67 5.49
CA ALA A 37 -4.11 0.89 4.58
C ALA A 37 -4.74 -0.47 4.19
N GLY A 38 -5.55 -1.08 5.07
CA GLY A 38 -6.30 -2.31 4.77
C GLY A 38 -7.46 -2.12 3.78
N GLU A 39 -7.93 -0.88 3.59
CA GLU A 39 -8.95 -0.54 2.59
C GLU A 39 -8.35 -0.40 1.18
N LEU A 40 -7.04 -0.19 1.08
CA LEU A 40 -6.31 -0.06 -0.19
C LEU A 40 -6.21 -1.41 -0.89
N HIS A 41 -6.91 -1.55 -2.00
CA HIS A 41 -7.06 -2.82 -2.69
C HIS A 41 -6.14 -2.95 -3.89
N ASP A 42 -6.23 -2.00 -4.82
CA ASP A 42 -5.60 -2.10 -6.14
C ASP A 42 -4.47 -1.09 -6.30
N PRO A 43 -3.41 -1.46 -7.05
CA PRO A 43 -2.35 -0.54 -7.37
C PRO A 43 -2.87 0.62 -8.21
N VAL A 44 -2.23 1.78 -8.06
CA VAL A 44 -2.58 3.01 -8.80
C VAL A 44 -2.51 2.79 -10.32
N ARG A 45 -1.66 1.86 -10.78
CA ARG A 45 -1.54 1.50 -12.19
C ARG A 45 -1.40 0.00 -12.38
N ALA A 46 -1.81 -0.45 -13.57
CA ALA A 46 -1.52 -1.80 -14.01
C ALA A 46 0.00 -2.00 -14.27
N PHE A 47 0.48 -3.21 -14.00
CA PHE A 47 1.86 -3.64 -14.27
C PHE A 47 1.86 -4.84 -15.22
N PRO A 48 1.99 -4.63 -16.54
CA PRO A 48 1.95 -5.72 -17.50
C PRO A 48 3.23 -6.55 -17.47
N SER A 49 3.12 -7.84 -17.80
CA SER A 49 4.25 -8.76 -18.00
C SER A 49 4.26 -9.27 -19.44
N TYR A 50 5.37 -9.08 -20.15
CA TYR A 50 5.52 -9.52 -21.54
C TYR A 50 6.97 -9.83 -21.91
N LYS A 51 7.16 -10.62 -22.98
CA LYS A 51 8.49 -11.02 -23.45
C LYS A 51 9.31 -9.80 -23.90
N GLY A 52 10.57 -9.73 -23.45
CA GLY A 52 11.51 -8.66 -23.81
C GLY A 52 11.41 -7.42 -22.93
N GLN A 53 10.57 -7.42 -21.90
CA GLN A 53 10.53 -6.37 -20.90
C GLN A 53 11.88 -6.29 -20.15
N ARG A 54 12.34 -5.08 -19.87
CA ARG A 54 13.64 -4.83 -19.20
C ARG A 54 13.58 -5.00 -17.69
N ASN A 55 12.39 -4.89 -17.12
CA ASN A 55 12.12 -5.05 -15.70
C ASN A 55 11.49 -6.43 -15.45
N TYR A 56 11.42 -6.84 -14.18
CA TYR A 56 10.87 -8.13 -13.80
C TYR A 56 9.60 -7.90 -12.98
N SER A 57 8.46 -7.98 -13.66
CA SER A 57 7.16 -7.77 -13.04
C SER A 57 6.52 -9.09 -12.61
N GLY A 58 5.81 -9.10 -11.48
CA GLY A 58 5.19 -10.31 -10.96
C GLY A 58 4.30 -10.08 -9.75
N TRP A 59 3.87 -11.19 -9.15
CA TRP A 59 3.08 -11.21 -7.92
C TRP A 59 3.89 -11.84 -6.79
N TYR A 60 3.87 -11.19 -5.63
CA TYR A 60 4.40 -11.72 -4.37
C TYR A 60 3.24 -12.04 -3.43
N TRP A 61 3.27 -13.18 -2.73
CA TRP A 61 2.30 -13.49 -1.70
C TRP A 61 2.80 -12.95 -0.35
N SER A 62 2.11 -11.96 0.21
CA SER A 62 2.40 -11.41 1.53
C SER A 62 1.69 -12.22 2.61
N ALA A 63 2.46 -12.79 3.54
CA ALA A 63 1.97 -13.40 4.77
C ALA A 63 1.37 -12.35 5.71
N THR A 64 1.94 -11.14 5.77
CA THR A 64 1.44 -10.02 6.59
C THR A 64 0.00 -9.65 6.23
N GLN A 65 -0.37 -9.70 4.94
CA GLN A 65 -1.72 -9.31 4.49
C GLN A 65 -2.58 -10.46 3.96
N GLY A 66 -2.03 -11.67 3.82
CA GLY A 66 -2.73 -12.82 3.26
C GLY A 66 -3.22 -12.61 1.82
N ARG A 67 -2.50 -11.79 1.03
CA ARG A 67 -2.88 -11.44 -0.35
C ARG A 67 -1.66 -11.29 -1.26
N ARG A 68 -1.93 -11.18 -2.56
CA ARG A 68 -0.90 -10.89 -3.56
C ARG A 68 -0.64 -9.39 -3.66
N ILE A 69 0.64 -9.02 -3.77
CA ILE A 69 1.12 -7.66 -4.00
C ILE A 69 1.92 -7.66 -5.31
N GLY A 70 1.65 -6.70 -6.18
CA GLY A 70 2.38 -6.53 -7.43
C GLY A 70 3.78 -5.96 -7.19
N PHE A 71 4.72 -6.30 -8.06
CA PHE A 71 6.02 -5.64 -8.15
C PHE A 71 6.44 -5.56 -9.62
N GLU A 72 7.26 -4.57 -9.95
CA GLU A 72 7.78 -4.30 -11.29
C GLU A 72 9.30 -4.48 -11.40
N SER A 73 9.98 -4.79 -10.29
CA SER A 73 11.41 -5.07 -10.28
C SER A 73 11.84 -6.11 -9.25
N TRP A 74 13.02 -6.71 -9.46
CA TRP A 74 13.65 -7.57 -8.45
C TRP A 74 13.90 -6.83 -7.13
N VAL A 75 14.29 -5.55 -7.21
CA VAL A 75 14.53 -4.70 -6.03
C VAL A 75 13.24 -4.49 -5.25
N GLU A 76 12.12 -4.25 -5.92
CA GLU A 76 10.82 -4.16 -5.24
C GLU A 76 10.43 -5.48 -4.59
N ARG A 77 10.60 -6.61 -5.29
CA ARG A 77 10.31 -7.93 -4.71
C ARG A 77 11.15 -8.18 -3.45
N ASP A 78 12.42 -7.83 -3.46
CA ASP A 78 13.30 -8.04 -2.31
C ASP A 78 12.90 -7.13 -1.12
N HIS A 79 12.40 -5.91 -1.38
CA HIS A 79 11.76 -5.09 -0.33
C HIS A 79 10.47 -5.72 0.20
N LEU A 80 9.63 -6.30 -0.66
CA LEU A 80 8.43 -7.00 -0.22
C LEU A 80 8.79 -8.15 0.73
N ILE A 81 9.84 -8.91 0.41
CA ILE A 81 10.34 -9.98 1.29
C ILE A 81 10.79 -9.43 2.66
N ALA A 82 11.53 -8.30 2.67
CA ALA A 82 11.99 -7.70 3.90
C ALA A 82 10.83 -7.15 4.76
N LEU A 83 9.85 -6.49 4.12
CA LEU A 83 8.65 -5.96 4.77
C LEU A 83 7.77 -7.07 5.34
N ASP A 84 7.62 -8.19 4.63
CA ASP A 84 6.81 -9.31 5.07
C ASP A 84 7.48 -10.12 6.21
N PHE A 85 8.79 -9.98 6.38
CA PHE A 85 9.53 -10.57 7.49
C PHE A 85 9.44 -9.76 8.79
N ASP A 86 9.29 -8.43 8.70
CA ASP A 86 9.30 -7.54 9.86
C ASP A 86 7.94 -7.58 10.60
N PRO A 87 7.89 -8.05 11.86
CA PRO A 87 6.65 -8.12 12.64
C PRO A 87 6.06 -6.75 12.98
N ALA A 88 6.80 -5.66 12.83
CA ALA A 88 6.29 -4.29 13.01
C ALA A 88 5.49 -3.80 11.79
N VAL A 89 5.63 -4.45 10.62
CA VAL A 89 4.89 -4.10 9.42
C VAL A 89 3.47 -4.69 9.50
N THR A 90 2.47 -3.83 9.45
CA THR A 90 1.05 -4.20 9.56
C THR A 90 0.32 -4.19 8.21
N ALA A 91 0.85 -3.47 7.22
CA ALA A 91 0.30 -3.39 5.88
C ALA A 91 1.38 -3.02 4.85
N ILE A 92 1.21 -3.53 3.63
CA ILE A 92 2.05 -3.24 2.47
C ILE A 92 1.12 -2.83 1.32
N VAL A 93 1.45 -1.76 0.60
CA VAL A 93 0.67 -1.23 -0.51
C VAL A 93 1.60 -0.86 -1.67
N SER A 94 1.11 -1.02 -2.90
CA SER A 94 1.80 -0.77 -4.17
C SER A 94 0.90 0.03 -5.10
#